data_AF-A0A9E6UG44-F1
#
_entry.id   AF-A0A9E6UG44-F1
#
_cell.length_a   1.000
_cell.length_b   1.000
_cell.length_c   1.000
_cell.angle_alpha   90.00
_cell.angle_beta   90.00
_cell.angle_gamma   90.00
#
_symmetry.space_group_name_H-M   'P 1'
#
loop_
_entity.id
_entity.type
_entity.pdbx_description
1 polymer ?
#
loop_
_entity_poly.entity_id
_entity_poly.type
_entity_poly.pdbx_seq_one_letter_code
_entity_poly.pdbx_strand_id
1 'polypeptide(L)' 'MLFYGGIGLVVAGIIFLLAADKVVKDAEKAAQAKKQAPVLLGVGAVFLALSVVLAV' A
#
# COMPACT_ATOMS: atom_id res chain seq x y z
N MET A 1 14.06 8.84 3.22
CA MET A 1 13.84 7.49 2.63
C MET A 1 12.50 6.89 3.11
N LEU A 2 12.21 6.89 4.42
CA LEU A 2 10.95 6.39 4.99
C LEU A 2 9.69 7.08 4.44
N PHE A 3 9.72 8.41 4.24
CA PHE A 3 8.57 9.15 3.69
C PHE A 3 8.17 8.65 2.29
N TYR A 4 9.11 8.57 1.35
CA TYR A 4 8.86 8.08 0.00
C TYR A 4 8.47 6.58 -0.02
N GLY A 5 9.05 5.77 0.86
CA GLY A 5 8.65 4.37 1.04
C GLY A 5 7.23 4.22 1.57
N GLY A 6 6.84 5.04 2.55
CA GLY A 6 5.49 5.09 3.11
C GLY A 6 4.45 5.55 2.08
N ILE A 7 4.74 6.61 1.32
CA ILE A 7 3.87 7.03 0.20
C ILE A 7 3.72 5.91 -0.84
N GLY A 8 4.83 5.29 -1.25
CA GLY A 8 4.79 4.19 -2.22
C GLY A 8 3.91 3.02 -1.77
N LEU A 9 4.01 2.63 -0.50
CA LEU A 9 3.18 1.57 0.10
C LEU A 9 1.70 1.96 0.17
N VAL A 10 1.40 3.20 0.54
CA VAL A 10 0.01 3.69 0.56
C VAL A 10 -0.57 3.70 -0.85
N VAL A 11 0.14 4.27 -1.82
CA VAL A 11 -0.32 4.35 -3.21
C VAL A 11 -0.51 2.96 -3.81
N ALA A 12 0.43 2.03 -3.60
CA ALA A 12 0.29 0.64 -4.02
C ALA A 12 -0.92 -0.04 -3.37
N GLY A 13 -1.15 0.21 -2.08
CA GLY A 13 -2.31 -0.29 -1.35
C GLY A 13 -3.62 0.20 -1.95
N ILE A 14 -3.73 1.50 -2.26
CA ILE A 14 -4.92 2.07 -2.93
C ILE A 14 -5.13 1.43 -4.32
N ILE A 15 -4.06 1.29 -5.10
CA ILE A 15 -4.13 0.71 -6.45
C ILE A 15 -4.62 -0.74 -6.38
N PHE A 16 -4.10 -1.57 -5.46
CA PHE A 16 -4.57 -2.94 -5.32
C PHE A 16 -5.98 -3.01 -4.75
N LEU A 17 -6.39 -2.09 -3.87
CA LEU A 17 -7.75 -2.07 -3.34
C LEU A 17 -8.79 -1.77 -4.44
N LEU A 18 -8.52 -0.76 -5.28
CA LEU A 18 -9.48 -0.22 -6.25
C LEU A 18 -9.36 -0.82 -7.66
N ALA A 19 -8.17 -1.30 -8.03
CA ALA A 19 -7.85 -1.66 -9.40
C ALA A 19 -7.08 -2.99 -9.52
N ALA A 20 -6.99 -3.83 -8.49
CA ALA A 20 -6.29 -5.11 -8.60
C ALA A 20 -6.81 -5.99 -9.76
N ASP A 21 -8.11 -6.02 -10.06
CA ASP A 21 -8.62 -6.82 -11.19
C ASP A 21 -8.23 -6.26 -12.56
N LYS A 22 -7.85 -4.97 -12.62
CA LYS A 22 -7.33 -4.32 -13.84
C LYS A 22 -5.81 -4.43 -13.96
N VAL A 23 -5.10 -4.51 -12.83
CA VAL A 23 -3.64 -4.57 -12.78
C VAL A 23 -3.14 -6.02 -12.81
N VAL A 24 -3.87 -6.95 -12.19
CA VAL A 24 -3.54 -8.36 -12.10
C VAL A 24 -4.51 -9.15 -12.95
N LYS A 25 -4.00 -9.74 -14.04
CA LYS A 25 -4.80 -10.51 -15.01
C LYS A 25 -5.36 -11.82 -14.45
N ASP A 26 -4.75 -12.32 -13.38
CA ASP A 26 -5.13 -13.55 -12.70
C ASP A 26 -6.11 -13.23 -11.56
N ALA A 27 -7.33 -13.76 -11.65
CA ALA A 27 -8.42 -13.47 -10.73
C ALA A 27 -8.11 -13.90 -9.28
N GLU A 28 -7.38 -15.01 -9.11
CA GLU A 28 -7.02 -15.51 -7.78
C GLU A 28 -6.01 -14.59 -7.11
N LYS A 29 -5.01 -14.14 -7.87
CA LYS A 29 -3.99 -13.20 -7.40
C LYS A 29 -4.57 -11.81 -7.16
N ALA A 30 -5.53 -11.36 -7.97
CA ALA A 30 -6.24 -10.10 -7.77
C ALA A 30 -7.02 -10.09 -6.45
N ALA A 31 -7.73 -11.18 -6.15
CA ALA A 31 -8.47 -11.33 -4.89
C ALA A 31 -7.53 -11.35 -3.68
N GLN A 32 -6.37 -12.02 -3.78
CA GLN A 32 -5.35 -12.00 -2.73
C GLN A 32 -4.72 -10.61 -2.55
N ALA A 33 -4.42 -9.91 -3.64
CA ALA A 33 -3.87 -8.55 -3.60
C ALA A 33 -4.84 -7.55 -2.95
N LYS A 34 -6.14 -7.66 -3.22
CA LYS A 34 -7.17 -6.87 -2.52
C LYS A 34 -7.24 -7.15 -1.02
N LYS A 35 -7.04 -8.40 -0.61
CA LYS A 35 -6.98 -8.77 0.82
C LYS A 35 -5.73 -8.23 1.52
N GLN A 36 -4.62 -8.11 0.79
CA GLN A 36 -3.37 -7.56 1.31
C GLN A 36 -3.30 -6.02 1.24
N ALA A 37 -4.09 -5.39 0.36
CA ALA A 37 -4.13 -3.94 0.19
C ALA A 37 -4.36 -3.16 1.51
N PRO A 38 -5.28 -3.54 2.42
CA PRO A 38 -5.44 -2.88 3.72
C PRO A 38 -4.19 -2.96 4.60
N VAL A 39 -3.47 -4.08 4.55
CA VAL A 39 -2.22 -4.25 5.29
C VAL A 39 -1.15 -3.34 4.72
N LEU A 40 -1.04 -3.28 3.38
CA LEU A 40 -0.09 -2.40 2.69
C LEU A 40 -0.36 -0.92 2.98
N LEU A 41 -1.63 -0.52 3.03
CA LEU A 41 -2.08 0.80 3.46
C LEU A 41 -1.68 1.10 4.91
N GLY A 42 -1.95 0.16 5.83
CA GLY A 42 -1.63 0.30 7.25
C GLY A 42 -0.13 0.45 7.48
N VAL A 43 0.69 -0.41 6.86
CA VAL A 43 2.15 -0.34 6.94
C VAL A 43 2.68 0.96 6.33
N GLY A 44 2.15 1.38 5.17
CA GLY A 44 2.50 2.65 4.55
C GLY A 44 2.16 3.87 5.42
N ALA A 45 1.00 3.86 6.08
CA ALA A 45 0.57 4.91 7.00
C ALA A 45 1.46 4.97 8.25
N VAL A 46 1.85 3.81 8.81
CA VAL A 46 2.80 3.74 9.93
C VAL A 46 4.16 4.30 9.52
N PHE A 47 4.67 3.94 8.34
CA PHE A 47 5.95 4.45 7.85
C PHE A 47 5.91 5.96 7.58
N LEU A 48 4.78 6.48 7.08
CA LEU A 48 4.55 7.92 6.96
C LEU A 48 4.53 8.61 8.32
N ALA A 49 3.80 8.08 9.30
CA ALA A 49 3.74 8.64 10.64
C ALA A 49 5.13 8.65 11.31
N LEU A 50 5.87 7.54 11.23
CA LEU A 50 7.24 7.44 11.70
C LEU A 50 8.18 8.42 10.99
N SER A 51 7.97 8.64 9.68
CA SER A 51 8.79 9.60 8.94
C SER A 51 8.59 11.04 9.42
N VAL A 52 7.39 11.40 9.89
CA VAL A 52 7.11 12.72 10.46
C VAL A 52 7.73 12.82 11.86
N VAL A 53 7.57 11.79 12.70
CA VAL A 53 8.14 11.77 14.06
C VAL A 53 9.67 11.82 14.04
N LEU A 54 10.31 11.09 13.12
CA LEU A 54 11.77 11.08 12.97
C LEU A 54 12.33 12.29 12.22
N ALA A 55 11.47 13.12 11.61
CA ALA A 55 11.89 14.35 10.93
C ALA A 55 11.87 15.58 11.86
N VAL A 56 11.36 15.43 13.08
CA VAL A 56 11.43 16.41 14.18
C VAL A 56 12.70 16.16 14.98
#